data_AF-S4P7I3-F1
#
_entry.id   AF-S4P7I3-F1
#
_cell.length_a   1.000
_cell.length_b   1.000
_cell.length_c   1.000
_cell.angle_alpha   90.00
_cell.angle_beta   90.00
_cell.angle_gamma   90.00
#
_symmetry.space_group_name_H-M   'P 1'
#
loop_
_entity.id
_entity.type
_entity.pdbx_description
1 polymer ?
#
loop_
_entity_poly.entity_id
_entity_poly.type
_entity_poly.pdbx_seq_one_letter_code
_entity_poly.pdbx_strand_id
1 'polypeptide(L)' 'QNGRLFDALKLWIQAVNARIQGAPQCYVCYCRLHPASGRLPSVLCHQCKNKFHNVCLRKWFQHSQKSNCPLCRTKF' A
#
# COMPACT_ATOMS: atom_id res chain seq x y z
N GLN A 1 -14.37 -0.86 -36.14
CA GLN A 1 -14.03 0.28 -35.25
C GLN A 1 -13.94 -0.08 -33.75
N ASN A 2 -14.05 -1.36 -33.34
CA ASN A 2 -14.02 -1.76 -31.92
C ASN A 2 -12.63 -1.96 -31.28
N GLY A 3 -11.55 -1.89 -32.06
CA GLY A 3 -10.18 -2.07 -31.53
C GLY A 3 -9.78 -1.01 -30.49
N ARG A 4 -10.24 0.24 -30.67
CA ARG A 4 -9.80 1.38 -29.84
C ARG A 4 -10.18 1.25 -28.36
N LEU A 5 -11.38 0.73 -28.04
CA LEU A 5 -11.83 0.59 -26.66
C LEU A 5 -11.09 -0.55 -25.96
N PHE A 6 -10.95 -1.69 -26.64
CA PHE A 6 -10.23 -2.84 -26.08
C PHE A 6 -8.75 -2.51 -25.85
N ASP A 7 -8.11 -1.84 -26.80
CA ASP A 7 -6.72 -1.38 -26.67
C ASP A 7 -6.57 -0.39 -25.51
N ALA A 8 -7.49 0.57 -25.37
CA ALA A 8 -7.50 1.52 -24.26
C ALA A 8 -7.64 0.81 -22.90
N LEU A 9 -8.55 -0.18 -22.81
CA LEU A 9 -8.73 -0.97 -21.58
C LEU A 9 -7.47 -1.78 -21.26
N LYS A 10 -6.81 -2.36 -22.27
CA LYS A 10 -5.56 -3.11 -22.10
C LYS A 10 -4.44 -2.21 -21.57
N LEU A 11 -4.28 -1.00 -22.14
CA LEU A 11 -3.32 -0.01 -21.65
C LEU A 11 -3.62 0.43 -20.21
N TRP A 12 -4.90 0.64 -19.88
CA TRP A 12 -5.30 1.01 -18.53
C TRP A 12 -4.98 -0.11 -17.51
N ILE A 13 -5.30 -1.37 -17.84
CA ILE A 13 -4.97 -2.52 -16.98
C ILE A 13 -3.45 -2.62 -16.77
N GLN A 14 -2.66 -2.43 -17.84
CA GLN A 14 -1.20 -2.42 -17.74
C GLN A 14 -0.70 -1.31 -16.82
N ALA A 15 -1.25 -0.09 -16.92
CA ALA A 15 -0.89 1.03 -16.06
C ALA A 15 -1.26 0.78 -14.59
N VAL A 16 -2.44 0.23 -14.33
CA VAL A 16 -2.89 -0.15 -12.98
C VAL A 16 -1.96 -1.21 -12.38
N ASN A 17 -1.65 -2.26 -13.14
CA ASN A 17 -0.73 -3.31 -12.71
C ASN A 17 0.67 -2.75 -12.42
N ALA A 18 1.22 -1.92 -13.31
CA ALA A 18 2.50 -1.26 -13.09
C ALA A 18 2.50 -0.41 -11.82
N ARG A 19 1.42 0.35 -11.57
CA ARG A 19 1.26 1.15 -10.34
C ARG A 19 1.24 0.28 -9.08
N ILE A 20 0.55 -0.87 -9.12
CA ILE A 20 0.50 -1.80 -7.98
C ILE A 20 1.86 -2.45 -7.74
N GLN A 21 2.53 -2.91 -8.80
CA GLN A 21 3.86 -3.53 -8.71
C GLN A 21 4.95 -2.55 -8.27
N GLY A 22 4.84 -1.27 -8.66
CA GLY A 22 5.75 -0.21 -8.20
C GLY A 22 5.47 0.28 -6.78
N ALA A 23 4.32 -0.03 -6.20
CA ALA A 23 3.98 0.39 -4.84
C ALA A 23 4.79 -0.42 -3.80
N PRO A 24 5.28 0.19 -2.71
CA PRO A 24 6.00 -0.54 -1.68
C PRO A 24 5.10 -1.60 -1.02
N GLN A 25 5.72 -2.62 -0.42
CA GLN A 25 5.01 -3.63 0.36
C GLN A 25 4.71 -3.11 1.76
N CYS A 26 3.51 -3.36 2.28
CA CYS A 26 3.19 -3.09 3.68
C CYS A 26 3.68 -4.23 4.56
N TYR A 27 4.64 -3.98 5.45
CA TYR A 27 5.24 -5.02 6.31
C TYR A 27 4.37 -5.50 7.48
N VAL A 28 3.12 -5.01 7.59
CA VAL A 28 2.16 -5.49 8.59
C VAL A 28 1.29 -6.61 8.01
N CYS A 29 0.81 -6.46 6.78
CA CYS A 29 -0.03 -7.48 6.11
C CYS A 29 0.70 -8.21 4.97
N TYR A 30 1.94 -7.82 4.66
CA TYR A 30 2.75 -8.31 3.55
C TYR A 30 2.16 -8.12 2.15
N CYS A 31 1.09 -7.34 1.99
CA CYS A 31 0.50 -7.01 0.69
C CYS A 31 0.93 -5.62 0.19
N ARG A 32 1.02 -5.44 -1.14
CA ARG A 32 1.09 -4.11 -1.78
C ARG A 32 -0.31 -3.49 -1.82
N LEU A 33 -1.28 -4.22 -2.33
CA LEU A 33 -2.70 -3.82 -2.31
C LEU A 33 -3.39 -4.43 -1.08
N HIS A 34 -4.02 -3.62 -0.24
CA HIS A 34 -4.71 -4.15 0.95
C HIS A 34 -5.93 -5.00 0.55
N PRO A 35 -6.06 -6.26 1.01
CA PRO A 35 -7.09 -7.21 0.53
C PRO A 35 -8.52 -6.69 0.61
N ALA A 36 -8.90 -6.08 1.74
CA ALA A 36 -10.27 -5.61 1.94
C ALA A 36 -10.56 -4.18 1.46
N SER A 37 -9.53 -3.34 1.25
CA SER A 37 -9.75 -1.91 0.96
C SER A 37 -9.29 -1.49 -0.42
N GLY A 38 -8.52 -2.34 -1.12
CA GLY A 38 -7.95 -1.99 -2.42
C GLY A 38 -7.00 -0.79 -2.37
N ARG A 39 -6.52 -0.39 -1.19
CA ARG A 39 -5.64 0.77 -1.03
C ARG A 39 -4.17 0.34 -1.03
N LEU A 40 -3.33 1.20 -1.59
CA LEU A 40 -1.87 1.08 -1.53
C LEU A 40 -1.33 1.67 -0.21
N PRO A 41 -0.10 1.33 0.20
CA PRO A 41 0.50 1.86 1.42
C PRO A 41 0.82 3.34 1.19
N SER A 42 0.33 4.18 2.07
CA SER A 42 0.38 5.65 1.93
C SER A 42 0.97 6.33 3.16
N VAL A 43 0.95 5.69 4.32
CA VAL A 43 1.48 6.26 5.55
C VAL A 43 2.97 5.97 5.64
N LEU A 44 3.80 7.00 5.49
CA LEU A 44 5.25 6.93 5.48
C LEU A 44 5.82 7.10 6.89
N CYS A 45 6.70 6.20 7.32
CA CYS A 45 7.51 6.44 8.51
C CYS A 45 8.57 7.50 8.21
N HIS A 46 8.61 8.57 9.01
CA HIS A 46 9.56 9.67 8.80
C HIS A 46 11.02 9.23 8.96
N GLN A 47 11.30 8.23 9.81
CA GLN A 47 12.65 7.72 10.05
C GLN A 47 13.09 6.71 8.97
N CYS A 48 12.41 5.56 8.85
CA CYS A 48 12.87 4.47 7.99
C CYS A 48 12.30 4.51 6.56
N LYS A 49 11.44 5.48 6.25
CA LYS A 49 10.81 5.69 4.93
C LYS A 49 9.98 4.50 4.39
N ASN A 50 9.70 3.50 5.21
CA ASN A 50 8.76 2.43 4.87
C ASN A 50 7.32 2.96 4.89
N LYS A 51 6.47 2.44 3.99
CA LYS A 51 5.06 2.83 3.90
C LYS A 51 4.13 1.70 4.37
N PHE A 52 3.04 2.09 5.02
CA PHE A 52 2.04 1.17 5.56
C PHE A 52 0.63 1.55 5.09
N HIS A 53 -0.26 0.57 5.01
CA HIS A 53 -1.69 0.87 4.88
C HIS A 53 -2.17 1.53 6.17
N ASN A 54 -2.98 2.59 6.05
CA ASN A 54 -3.56 3.27 7.19
C ASN A 54 -4.30 2.30 8.14
N VAL A 55 -5.08 1.37 7.58
CA VAL A 55 -5.83 0.36 8.36
C VAL A 55 -4.89 -0.60 9.10
N CYS A 56 -3.83 -1.08 8.45
CA CYS A 56 -2.86 -1.97 9.08
C CYS A 56 -2.11 -1.27 10.22
N LEU A 57 -1.69 -0.03 9.99
CA LEU A 57 -0.95 0.74 10.98
C LEU A 57 -1.83 1.09 12.20
N ARG A 58 -3.10 1.46 11.98
CA ARG A 58 -4.06 1.70 13.06
C ARG A 58 -4.27 0.45 13.92
N LYS A 59 -4.47 -0.73 13.29
CA LYS A 59 -4.60 -2.01 14.01
C LYS A 59 -3.34 -2.34 14.81
N TRP A 60 -2.17 -2.08 14.23
CA TRP A 60 -0.89 -2.28 14.92
C TRP A 60 -0.77 -1.42 16.19
N PHE A 61 -1.14 -0.13 16.11
CA PHE A 61 -1.11 0.76 17.29
C PHE A 61 -2.09 0.33 18.37
N GLN A 62 -3.28 -0.13 17.99
CA GLN A 62 -4.27 -0.67 18.93
C GLN A 62 -3.76 -1.93 19.65
N HIS A 63 -3.02 -2.80 18.96
CA HIS A 63 -2.50 -4.03 19.57
C HIS A 63 -1.25 -3.77 20.42
N SER A 64 -0.34 -2.91 19.96
CA SER A 64 0.92 -2.59 20.65
C SER A 64 0.79 -1.54 21.74
N GLN A 65 -0.37 -0.86 21.83
CA GLN A 65 -0.63 0.27 22.72
C GLN A 65 0.40 1.42 22.60
N LYS A 66 1.05 1.52 21.43
CA LYS A 66 2.09 2.51 21.13
C LYS A 66 1.97 2.94 19.67
N SER A 67 2.16 4.23 19.39
CA SER A 67 2.22 4.77 18.04
C SER A 67 3.63 4.67 17.44
N ASN A 68 4.28 3.50 17.53
CA ASN A 68 5.65 3.31 17.05
C ASN A 68 5.71 2.53 15.75
N CYS A 69 6.72 2.81 14.93
CA CYS A 69 6.95 2.12 13.68
C CYS A 69 7.15 0.61 13.88
N PRO A 70 6.41 -0.27 13.15
CA PRO A 70 6.59 -1.72 13.24
C PRO A 70 8.03 -2.18 12.96
N LEU A 71 8.80 -1.41 12.17
CA LEU A 71 10.14 -1.77 11.75
C LEU A 71 11.22 -1.10 12.59
N CYS A 72 11.26 0.25 12.60
CA CYS A 72 12.35 0.98 13.26
C CYS A 72 12.02 1.44 14.68
N ARG A 73 10.80 1.18 15.17
CA ARG A 73 10.32 1.50 16.54
C ARG A 73 10.32 2.99 16.93
N THR A 74 10.72 3.89 16.04
CA THR A 74 10.52 5.35 16.21
C THR A 74 9.04 5.68 16.32
N LYS A 75 8.68 6.67 17.15
CA LYS A 75 7.30 7.20 17.18
C LYS A 75 6.89 7.65 15.77
N PHE A 76 5.65 7.39 15.39
CA PHE A 76 5.11 7.74 14.07
C PHE A 76 4.77 9.22 13.96
#